data_AF-A0A7V7AGS4-F1
#
_entry.id   AF-A0A7V7AGS4-F1
#
_cell.length_a   1.000
_cell.length_b   1.000
_cell.length_c   1.000
_cell.angle_alpha   90.00
_cell.angle_beta   90.00
_cell.angle_gamma   90.00
#
_symmetry.space_group_name_H-M   'P 1'
#
loop_
_entity.id
_entity.type
_entity.pdbx_description
1 polymer ?
#
loop_
_entity_poly.entity_id
_entity_poly.type
_entity_poly.pdbx_seq_one_letter_code
_entity_poly.pdbx_strand_id
1 'polypeptide(L)'
;MDFHSFIKLKKPILLDGAMGTQLMERGLEPSGLVNIDNPEVITDIHRDYFQAGCDAVITNTFTANRIYLETHHLDFDLETANRAGVQAALEACPQGKYVLGDIGTTGQLLMPFSNYSEEQFYLNFREQVQILLESGVHGFVIETQTDLREALCALHACKDICDLPVIVSFAFSRTPKGFATMMGNFLQDCA
;
A
#
# COMPACT_ATOMS: atom_id res chain seq x y z
N MET A 1 -15.19 8.00 15.26
CA MET A 1 -14.78 9.08 14.34
C MET A 1 -14.11 8.40 13.17
N ASP A 2 -14.44 8.78 11.94
CA ASP A 2 -13.77 8.22 10.75
C ASP A 2 -12.39 8.86 10.53
N PHE A 3 -11.57 8.21 9.70
CA PHE A 3 -10.22 8.67 9.41
C PHE A 3 -10.21 10.05 8.72
N HIS A 4 -11.18 10.33 7.85
CA HIS A 4 -11.30 11.61 7.15
C HIS A 4 -11.51 12.80 8.11
N SER A 5 -12.31 12.61 9.15
CA SER A 5 -12.53 13.60 10.20
C SER A 5 -11.30 13.71 11.10
N PHE A 6 -10.67 12.59 11.42
CA PHE A 6 -9.46 12.55 12.24
C PHE A 6 -8.32 13.36 11.61
N ILE A 7 -8.08 13.21 10.30
CA ILE A 7 -6.99 13.92 9.61
C ILE A 7 -7.19 15.44 9.55
N LYS A 8 -8.45 15.91 9.68
CA LYS A 8 -8.76 17.34 9.75
C LYS A 8 -8.51 17.91 11.14
N LEU A 9 -8.68 17.10 12.18
CA LEU A 9 -8.62 17.52 13.58
C LEU A 9 -7.21 17.40 14.18
N LYS A 10 -6.49 16.32 13.88
CA LYS A 10 -5.16 16.05 14.46
C LYS A 10 -4.05 16.36 13.46
N LYS A 11 -3.08 17.18 13.87
CA LYS A 11 -1.84 17.45 13.12
C LYS A 11 -0.66 17.63 14.09
N PRO A 12 0.44 16.85 13.97
CA PRO A 12 0.72 15.81 12.97
C PRO A 12 -0.02 14.48 13.25
N ILE A 13 -0.15 13.65 12.21
CA ILE A 13 -0.56 12.24 12.27
C ILE A 13 0.70 11.40 12.13
N LEU A 14 0.88 10.42 13.02
CA LEU A 14 2.01 9.51 12.97
C LEU A 14 1.61 8.20 12.25
N LEU A 15 2.27 7.89 11.13
CA LEU A 15 2.19 6.56 10.51
C LEU A 15 3.26 5.64 11.11
N ASP A 16 3.16 4.35 10.79
CA ASP A 16 4.12 3.32 11.17
C ASP A 16 5.43 3.37 10.37
N GLY A 17 6.32 2.43 10.69
CA GLY A 17 7.60 2.23 10.03
C GLY A 17 7.58 1.05 9.07
N ALA A 18 8.78 0.57 8.70
CA ALA A 18 8.93 -0.50 7.72
C ALA A 18 8.40 -1.86 8.21
N MET A 19 7.49 -2.48 7.46
CA MET A 19 7.08 -3.88 7.66
C MET A 19 8.20 -4.86 7.23
N GLY A 20 8.77 -4.66 6.03
CA GLY A 20 9.80 -5.56 5.50
C GLY A 20 11.03 -5.68 6.39
N THR A 21 11.52 -4.58 6.97
CA THR A 21 12.65 -4.62 7.91
C THR A 21 12.31 -5.40 9.18
N GLN A 22 11.11 -5.23 9.72
CA GLN A 22 10.64 -5.95 10.90
C GLN A 22 10.48 -7.45 10.67
N LEU A 23 10.09 -7.86 9.45
CA LEU A 23 10.05 -9.25 9.03
C LEU A 23 11.46 -9.85 8.92
N MET A 24 12.39 -9.14 8.28
CA MET A 24 13.79 -9.60 8.16
C MET A 24 14.45 -9.77 9.54
N GLU A 25 14.21 -8.86 10.48
CA GLU A 25 14.70 -8.97 11.86
C GLU A 25 14.17 -10.21 12.59
N ARG A 26 13.02 -10.74 12.16
CA ARG A 26 12.40 -11.97 12.67
C ARG A 26 12.77 -13.21 11.83
N GLY A 27 13.66 -13.07 10.86
CA GLY A 27 14.13 -14.16 10.00
C GLY A 27 13.15 -14.57 8.91
N LEU A 28 12.22 -13.68 8.53
CA LEU A 28 11.24 -13.90 7.48
C LEU A 28 11.54 -13.04 6.25
N GLU A 29 11.28 -13.59 5.06
CA GLU A 29 11.37 -12.85 3.81
C GLU A 29 10.15 -11.92 3.65
N PRO A 30 10.35 -10.62 3.34
CA PRO A 30 9.25 -9.70 3.11
C PRO A 30 8.36 -10.13 1.94
N SER A 31 7.11 -10.48 2.24
CA SER A 31 6.14 -10.92 1.23
C SER A 31 4.71 -10.83 1.77
N GLY A 32 3.75 -10.69 0.84
CA GLY A 32 2.33 -10.87 1.16
C GLY A 32 1.98 -12.30 1.59
N LEU A 33 2.81 -13.30 1.26
CA LEU A 33 2.62 -14.68 1.71
C LEU A 33 2.67 -14.81 3.24
N VAL A 34 3.44 -13.95 3.90
CA VAL A 34 3.57 -13.96 5.38
C VAL A 34 2.22 -13.67 6.05
N ASN A 35 1.29 -12.97 5.37
CA ASN A 35 -0.06 -12.79 5.88
C ASN A 35 -0.84 -14.10 6.01
N ILE A 36 -0.50 -15.10 5.20
CA ILE A 36 -1.15 -16.42 5.18
C ILE A 36 -0.41 -17.37 6.12
N ASP A 37 0.90 -17.44 6.00
CA ASP A 37 1.72 -18.45 6.68
C ASP A 37 2.01 -18.08 8.15
N ASN A 38 2.12 -16.79 8.46
CA ASN A 38 2.48 -16.26 9.78
C ASN A 38 1.69 -14.99 10.16
N PRO A 39 0.35 -15.01 10.11
CA PRO A 39 -0.48 -13.84 10.41
C PRO A 39 -0.21 -13.26 11.81
N GLU A 40 0.13 -14.09 12.79
CA GLU A 40 0.47 -13.68 14.16
C GLU A 40 1.67 -12.73 14.20
N VAL A 41 2.67 -12.96 13.35
CA VAL A 41 3.87 -12.10 13.28
C VAL A 41 3.50 -10.73 12.72
N ILE A 42 2.63 -10.68 11.72
CA ILE A 42 2.12 -9.44 11.14
C ILE A 42 1.32 -8.65 12.18
N THR A 43 0.42 -9.33 12.90
CA THR A 43 -0.36 -8.72 13.99
C THR A 43 0.56 -8.15 15.08
N ASP A 44 1.60 -8.87 15.49
CA ASP A 44 2.54 -8.40 16.51
C ASP A 44 3.36 -7.18 16.04
N ILE A 45 3.82 -7.15 14.79
CA ILE A 45 4.50 -5.97 14.23
C ILE A 45 3.58 -4.74 14.23
N HIS A 46 2.33 -4.88 13.80
CA HIS A 46 1.37 -3.77 13.86
C HIS A 46 1.11 -3.33 15.31
N ARG A 47 1.02 -4.28 16.24
CA ARG A 47 0.84 -4.00 17.68
C ARG A 47 2.01 -3.20 18.23
N ASP A 48 3.25 -3.56 17.86
CA ASP A 48 4.47 -2.84 18.26
C ASP A 48 4.42 -1.39 17.75
N TYR A 49 4.01 -1.15 16.51
CA TYR A 49 3.87 0.21 15.97
C TYR A 49 2.78 1.03 16.68
N PHE A 50 1.62 0.43 16.99
CA PHE A 50 0.61 1.12 17.78
C PHE A 50 1.09 1.44 19.20
N GLN A 51 1.82 0.52 19.85
CA GLN A 51 2.44 0.75 21.16
C GLN A 51 3.49 1.86 21.13
N ALA A 52 4.23 2.00 20.03
CA ALA A 52 5.16 3.10 19.79
C ALA A 52 4.47 4.46 19.58
N GLY A 53 3.13 4.48 19.44
CA GLY A 53 2.32 5.69 19.40
C GLY A 53 1.70 6.02 18.04
N CYS A 54 1.85 5.16 17.04
CA CYS A 54 1.31 5.40 15.69
C CYS A 54 -0.20 5.65 15.72
N ASP A 55 -0.66 6.59 14.90
CA ASP A 55 -2.06 6.92 14.72
C ASP A 55 -2.75 6.02 13.70
N ALA A 56 -2.00 5.62 12.70
CA ALA A 56 -2.41 4.61 11.74
C ALA A 56 -1.23 3.71 11.37
N VAL A 57 -1.56 2.50 10.92
CA VAL A 57 -0.63 1.56 10.29
C VAL A 57 -1.05 1.32 8.85
N ILE A 58 -0.12 0.90 8.00
CA ILE A 58 -0.41 0.43 6.64
C ILE A 58 -0.37 -1.10 6.61
N THR A 59 -1.25 -1.75 5.85
CA THR A 59 -1.32 -3.23 5.80
C THR A 59 -0.08 -3.84 5.13
N ASN A 60 0.29 -5.08 5.44
CA ASN A 60 1.35 -5.80 4.72
C ASN A 60 0.87 -6.28 3.33
N THR A 61 0.52 -5.35 2.43
CA THR A 61 -0.11 -5.65 1.13
C THR A 61 0.57 -4.96 -0.05
N PHE A 62 1.72 -4.32 0.16
CA PHE A 62 2.51 -3.65 -0.89
C PHE A 62 2.61 -4.44 -2.20
N THR A 63 2.99 -5.71 -2.12
CA THR A 63 3.21 -6.60 -3.28
C THR A 63 2.02 -7.47 -3.63
N ALA A 64 0.88 -7.32 -2.94
CA ALA A 64 -0.27 -8.20 -3.06
C ALA A 64 -1.21 -7.75 -4.19
N ASN A 65 -0.67 -7.57 -5.40
CA ASN A 65 -1.45 -7.28 -6.61
C ASN A 65 -1.14 -8.29 -7.73
N ARG A 66 -2.12 -8.54 -8.60
CA ARG A 66 -2.07 -9.62 -9.60
C ARG A 66 -0.84 -9.56 -10.51
N ILE A 67 -0.54 -8.38 -11.06
CA ILE A 67 0.62 -8.20 -11.96
C ILE A 67 1.92 -8.50 -11.21
N TYR A 68 2.05 -8.08 -9.97
CA TYR A 68 3.23 -8.39 -9.16
C TYR A 68 3.39 -9.90 -8.96
N LEU A 69 2.31 -10.60 -8.56
CA LEU A 69 2.36 -12.05 -8.32
C LEU A 69 2.72 -12.83 -9.59
N GLU A 70 2.08 -12.50 -10.71
CA GLU A 70 2.31 -13.17 -12.00
C GLU A 70 3.75 -12.99 -12.49
N THR A 71 4.28 -11.77 -12.41
CA THR A 71 5.61 -11.44 -12.93
C THR A 71 6.75 -11.92 -12.06
N HIS A 72 6.51 -12.15 -10.77
CA HIS A 72 7.48 -12.70 -9.83
C HIS A 72 7.29 -14.21 -9.59
N HIS A 73 6.37 -14.86 -10.31
CA HIS A 73 6.06 -16.28 -10.17
C HIS A 73 5.73 -16.70 -8.74
N LEU A 74 4.97 -15.86 -8.04
CA LEU A 74 4.54 -16.11 -6.67
C LEU A 74 3.21 -16.86 -6.70
N ASP A 75 3.19 -18.05 -6.08
CA ASP A 75 2.04 -18.94 -6.06
C ASP A 75 1.32 -18.86 -4.71
N PHE A 76 0.60 -17.76 -4.50
CA PHE A 76 -0.33 -17.64 -3.38
C PHE A 76 -1.60 -16.91 -3.79
N ASP A 77 -2.68 -17.20 -3.07
CA ASP A 77 -3.98 -16.63 -3.39
C ASP A 77 -4.03 -15.13 -3.04
N LEU A 78 -4.23 -14.32 -4.08
CA LEU A 78 -4.24 -12.85 -4.00
C LEU A 78 -5.28 -12.35 -2.99
N GLU A 79 -6.49 -12.90 -3.04
CA GLU A 79 -7.58 -12.46 -2.17
C GLU A 79 -7.28 -12.82 -0.72
N THR A 80 -6.88 -14.07 -0.46
CA THR A 80 -6.52 -14.55 0.87
C THR A 80 -5.38 -13.72 1.47
N ALA A 81 -4.32 -13.44 0.72
CA ALA A 81 -3.18 -12.64 1.21
C ALA A 81 -3.58 -11.20 1.57
N ASN A 82 -4.38 -10.54 0.74
CA ASN A 82 -4.86 -9.18 1.03
C ASN A 82 -5.81 -9.16 2.23
N ARG A 83 -6.80 -10.07 2.26
CA ARG A 83 -7.76 -10.15 3.37
C ARG A 83 -7.04 -10.42 4.69
N ALA A 84 -6.14 -11.39 4.71
CA ALA A 84 -5.38 -11.74 5.92
C ALA A 84 -4.49 -10.58 6.40
N GLY A 85 -3.84 -9.85 5.50
CA GLY A 85 -3.05 -8.66 5.85
C GLY A 85 -3.89 -7.56 6.49
N VAL A 86 -5.11 -7.32 5.99
CA VAL A 86 -6.05 -6.38 6.59
C VAL A 86 -6.52 -6.87 7.96
N GLN A 87 -6.88 -8.15 8.09
CA GLN A 87 -7.34 -8.70 9.37
C GLN A 87 -6.27 -8.62 10.45
N ALA A 88 -5.01 -8.95 10.13
CA ALA A 88 -3.90 -8.86 11.09
C ALA A 88 -3.70 -7.41 11.60
N ALA A 89 -3.76 -6.43 10.71
CA ALA A 89 -3.67 -5.02 11.09
C ALA A 89 -4.87 -4.55 11.93
N LEU A 90 -6.09 -4.98 11.59
CA LEU A 90 -7.31 -4.65 12.34
C LEU A 90 -7.32 -5.30 13.73
N GLU A 91 -6.85 -6.54 13.86
CA GLU A 91 -6.72 -7.24 15.14
C GLU A 91 -5.76 -6.51 16.11
N ALA A 92 -4.68 -5.93 15.57
CA ALA A 92 -3.74 -5.12 16.33
C ALA A 92 -4.26 -3.70 16.64
N CYS A 93 -5.25 -3.21 15.89
CA CYS A 93 -5.67 -1.81 15.91
C CYS A 93 -6.51 -1.45 17.15
N PRO A 94 -6.00 -0.58 18.04
CA PRO A 94 -6.79 -0.14 19.19
C PRO A 94 -7.85 0.89 18.78
N GLN A 95 -8.84 1.09 19.65
CA GLN A 95 -9.91 2.04 19.42
C GLN A 95 -9.37 3.47 19.19
N GLY A 96 -9.87 4.13 18.15
CA GLY A 96 -9.50 5.51 17.81
C GLY A 96 -8.20 5.63 17.01
N LYS A 97 -7.60 4.51 16.60
CA LYS A 97 -6.53 4.40 15.61
C LYS A 97 -7.07 3.84 14.30
N TYR A 98 -6.24 3.82 13.26
CA TYR A 98 -6.68 3.50 11.90
C TYR A 98 -5.74 2.52 11.19
N VAL A 99 -6.29 1.84 10.20
CA VAL A 99 -5.59 0.88 9.32
C VAL A 99 -5.83 1.35 7.89
N LEU A 100 -4.76 1.54 7.14
CA LEU A 100 -4.81 1.94 5.74
C LEU A 100 -4.38 0.78 4.85
N GLY A 101 -5.12 0.55 3.76
CA GLY A 101 -4.74 -0.43 2.75
C GLY A 101 -3.51 0.06 2.01
N ASP A 102 -2.42 -0.69 2.11
CA ASP A 102 -1.17 -0.40 1.41
C ASP A 102 -1.21 -0.96 -0.03
N ILE A 103 -0.94 -0.09 -0.99
CA ILE A 103 -0.93 -0.38 -2.42
C ILE A 103 0.43 0.04 -2.96
N GLY A 104 1.28 -0.93 -3.24
CA GLY A 104 2.58 -0.71 -3.85
C GLY A 104 2.54 -0.60 -5.37
N THR A 105 3.71 -0.71 -5.99
CA THR A 105 3.83 -0.78 -7.45
C THR A 105 3.51 -2.18 -7.96
N THR A 106 3.12 -2.30 -9.23
CA THR A 106 3.05 -3.56 -9.97
C THR A 106 4.42 -4.22 -10.17
N GLY A 107 5.51 -3.46 -10.01
CA GLY A 107 6.87 -3.88 -10.37
C GLY A 107 7.13 -3.86 -11.88
N GLN A 108 6.18 -3.39 -12.68
CA GLN A 108 6.27 -3.30 -14.14
C GLN A 108 6.14 -1.84 -14.60
N LEU A 109 6.65 -1.55 -15.78
CA LEU A 109 6.49 -0.23 -16.41
C LEU A 109 5.34 -0.26 -17.41
N LEU A 110 4.67 0.86 -17.66
CA LEU A 110 3.70 0.94 -18.75
C LEU A 110 4.36 0.88 -20.13
N MET A 111 3.57 0.55 -21.16
CA MET A 111 3.99 0.71 -22.55
C MET A 111 4.63 2.10 -22.80
N PRO A 112 5.69 2.17 -23.64
CA PRO A 112 6.26 1.10 -24.47
C PRO A 112 7.35 0.25 -23.78
N PHE A 113 7.58 0.41 -22.47
CA PHE A 113 8.70 -0.24 -21.78
C PHE A 113 8.38 -1.68 -21.33
N SER A 114 7.09 -2.01 -21.22
CA SER A 114 6.60 -3.39 -21.09
C SER A 114 5.38 -3.60 -22.00
N ASN A 115 4.68 -4.72 -21.83
CA ASN A 115 3.46 -5.06 -22.56
C ASN A 115 2.15 -4.65 -21.84
N TYR A 116 2.23 -3.94 -20.71
CA TYR A 116 1.04 -3.55 -19.95
C TYR A 116 0.49 -2.18 -20.37
N SER A 117 -0.84 -2.12 -20.55
CA SER A 117 -1.60 -0.89 -20.77
C SER A 117 -2.05 -0.25 -19.45
N GLU A 118 -2.44 1.02 -19.49
CA GLU A 118 -3.05 1.72 -18.34
C GLU A 118 -4.34 1.04 -17.88
N GLU A 119 -5.13 0.50 -18.82
CA GLU A 119 -6.34 -0.27 -18.50
C GLU A 119 -6.01 -1.53 -17.68
N GLN A 120 -4.95 -2.25 -18.05
CA GLN A 120 -4.53 -3.45 -17.30
C GLN A 120 -4.03 -3.08 -15.90
N PHE A 121 -3.28 -1.98 -15.75
CA PHE A 121 -2.86 -1.47 -14.44
C PHE A 121 -4.05 -1.04 -13.60
N TYR A 122 -4.99 -0.29 -14.18
CA TYR A 122 -6.22 0.11 -13.51
C TYR A 122 -7.01 -1.12 -13.03
N LEU A 123 -7.24 -2.13 -13.88
CA LEU A 123 -7.98 -3.34 -13.51
C LEU A 123 -7.26 -4.12 -12.40
N ASN A 124 -5.93 -4.21 -12.45
CA ASN A 124 -5.10 -4.81 -11.40
C ASN A 124 -5.30 -4.11 -10.05
N PHE A 125 -5.18 -2.78 -10.00
CA PHE A 125 -5.37 -2.04 -8.76
C PHE A 125 -6.82 -2.06 -8.30
N ARG A 126 -7.79 -2.01 -9.22
CA ARG A 126 -9.22 -2.06 -8.91
C ARG A 126 -9.58 -3.35 -8.17
N GLU A 127 -9.02 -4.48 -8.59
CA GLU A 127 -9.20 -5.74 -7.89
C GLU A 127 -8.65 -5.70 -6.46
N GLN A 128 -7.39 -5.26 -6.29
CA GLN A 128 -6.78 -5.17 -4.96
C GLN A 128 -7.56 -4.22 -4.04
N VAL A 129 -7.91 -3.02 -4.53
CA VAL A 129 -8.70 -2.03 -3.81
C VAL A 129 -10.04 -2.60 -3.35
N GLN A 130 -10.74 -3.34 -4.21
CA GLN A 130 -12.01 -3.97 -3.86
C GLN A 130 -11.85 -4.92 -2.67
N ILE A 131 -10.83 -5.79 -2.70
CA ILE A 131 -10.56 -6.76 -1.63
C ILE A 131 -10.23 -6.04 -0.31
N LEU A 132 -9.37 -5.02 -0.37
CA LEU A 132 -8.97 -4.22 0.79
C LEU A 132 -10.16 -3.47 1.39
N LEU A 133 -10.99 -2.84 0.55
CA LEU A 133 -12.19 -2.13 0.98
C LEU A 133 -13.18 -3.05 1.69
N GLU A 134 -13.51 -4.18 1.07
CA GLU A 134 -14.42 -5.17 1.65
C GLU A 134 -13.89 -5.77 2.96
N SER A 135 -12.58 -5.73 3.16
CA SER A 135 -11.93 -6.22 4.38
C SER A 135 -11.94 -5.20 5.53
N GLY A 136 -12.35 -3.95 5.27
CA GLY A 136 -12.61 -2.96 6.33
C GLY A 136 -11.50 -1.95 6.58
N VAL A 137 -10.64 -1.64 5.61
CA VAL A 137 -9.65 -0.55 5.73
C VAL A 137 -10.34 0.81 5.92
N HIS A 138 -9.65 1.74 6.58
CA HIS A 138 -10.16 3.09 6.88
C HIS A 138 -9.74 4.15 5.84
N GLY A 139 -8.87 3.77 4.91
CA GLY A 139 -8.28 4.60 3.87
C GLY A 139 -7.22 3.80 3.11
N PHE A 140 -6.54 4.45 2.18
CA PHE A 140 -5.51 3.84 1.34
C PHE A 140 -4.23 4.65 1.34
N VAL A 141 -3.11 3.96 1.20
CA VAL A 141 -1.82 4.57 0.84
C VAL A 141 -1.35 3.90 -0.45
N ILE A 142 -1.26 4.67 -1.52
CA ILE A 142 -0.60 4.28 -2.76
C ILE A 142 0.85 4.72 -2.60
N GLU A 143 1.74 3.79 -2.25
CA GLU A 143 3.07 4.14 -1.78
C GLU A 143 4.19 3.83 -2.78
N THR A 144 5.33 4.49 -2.58
CA THR A 144 6.59 4.26 -3.30
C THR A 144 6.47 4.31 -4.83
N GLN A 145 5.61 5.19 -5.35
CA GLN A 145 5.38 5.30 -6.79
C GLN A 145 6.57 5.94 -7.51
N THR A 146 6.94 5.38 -8.66
CA THR A 146 8.06 5.87 -9.49
C THR A 146 7.64 6.27 -10.91
N ASP A 147 6.38 6.01 -11.28
CA ASP A 147 5.72 6.49 -12.50
C ASP A 147 4.41 7.19 -12.08
N LEU A 148 4.22 8.45 -12.51
CA LEU A 148 2.97 9.19 -12.29
C LEU A 148 1.76 8.48 -12.91
N ARG A 149 1.93 7.84 -14.07
CA ARG A 149 0.83 7.16 -14.77
C ARG A 149 0.34 5.94 -14.00
N GLU A 150 1.26 5.16 -13.43
CA GLU A 150 0.92 4.02 -12.57
C GLU A 150 0.18 4.49 -11.30
N ALA A 151 0.70 5.54 -10.65
CA ALA A 151 0.06 6.15 -9.49
C ALA A 151 -1.38 6.63 -9.79
N LEU A 152 -1.59 7.25 -10.96
CA LEU A 152 -2.93 7.68 -11.39
C LEU A 152 -3.87 6.51 -11.66
N CYS A 153 -3.38 5.38 -12.20
CA CYS A 153 -4.19 4.17 -12.37
C CYS A 153 -4.68 3.65 -11.01
N ALA A 154 -3.80 3.57 -10.02
CA ALA A 154 -4.15 3.15 -8.65
C ALA A 154 -5.10 4.16 -7.97
N LEU A 155 -4.87 5.46 -8.15
CA LEU A 155 -5.70 6.51 -7.57
C LEU A 155 -7.11 6.49 -8.16
N HIS A 156 -7.25 6.37 -9.48
CA HIS A 156 -8.55 6.23 -10.14
C HIS A 156 -9.28 4.97 -9.65
N ALA A 157 -8.58 3.84 -9.52
CA ALA A 157 -9.18 2.63 -8.96
C ALA A 157 -9.75 2.86 -7.54
N CYS A 158 -9.01 3.54 -6.67
CA CYS A 158 -9.51 3.89 -5.33
C CYS A 158 -10.76 4.79 -5.39
N LYS A 159 -10.72 5.85 -6.21
CA LYS A 159 -11.77 6.87 -6.30
C LYS A 159 -13.04 6.40 -7.01
N ASP A 160 -12.93 5.45 -7.94
CA ASP A 160 -14.08 4.86 -8.61
C ASP A 160 -14.86 3.91 -7.70
N ILE A 161 -14.17 3.27 -6.75
CA ILE A 161 -14.78 2.28 -5.85
C ILE A 161 -15.36 2.93 -4.58
N CYS A 162 -14.69 3.91 -3.98
CA CYS A 162 -15.14 4.49 -2.71
C CYS A 162 -14.65 5.92 -2.43
N ASP A 163 -15.25 6.53 -1.40
CA ASP A 163 -14.93 7.89 -0.92
C ASP A 163 -13.90 7.92 0.22
N LEU A 164 -13.24 6.79 0.54
CA LEU A 164 -12.25 6.76 1.61
C LEU A 164 -11.05 7.68 1.29
N PRO A 165 -10.38 8.24 2.31
CA PRO A 165 -9.15 9.01 2.11
C PRO A 165 -8.07 8.16 1.41
N VAL A 166 -7.38 8.77 0.44
CA VAL A 166 -6.28 8.15 -0.30
C VAL A 166 -5.07 9.07 -0.18
N ILE A 167 -3.94 8.51 0.22
CA ILE A 167 -2.63 9.17 0.22
C ILE A 167 -1.84 8.60 -0.96
N VAL A 168 -1.24 9.47 -1.77
CA VAL A 168 -0.33 9.05 -2.85
C VAL A 168 1.08 9.50 -2.50
N SER A 169 2.02 8.58 -2.51
CA SER A 169 3.43 8.81 -2.17
C SER A 169 4.33 8.43 -3.34
N PHE A 170 5.32 9.28 -3.60
CA PHE A 170 6.26 9.14 -4.70
C PHE A 170 7.69 9.03 -4.19
N ALA A 171 8.48 8.17 -4.84
CA ALA A 171 9.92 8.06 -4.63
C ALA A 171 10.68 8.86 -5.70
N PHE A 172 11.53 9.79 -5.25
CA PHE A 172 12.30 10.66 -6.13
C PHE A 172 13.80 10.39 -6.02
N SER A 173 14.49 10.48 -7.15
CA SER A 173 15.95 10.54 -7.22
C SER A 173 16.43 11.98 -7.44
N ARG A 174 17.61 12.30 -6.91
CA ARG A 174 18.25 13.59 -7.17
C ARG A 174 18.86 13.61 -8.56
N THR A 175 18.51 14.61 -9.36
CA THR A 175 19.03 14.86 -10.70
C THR A 175 19.71 16.24 -10.76
N PRO A 176 20.47 16.57 -11.83
CA PRO A 176 21.00 17.93 -12.02
C PRO A 176 19.93 19.02 -12.10
N LYS A 177 18.69 18.66 -12.48
CA LYS A 177 17.56 19.59 -12.63
C LYS A 177 16.63 19.63 -11.41
N GLY A 178 16.94 18.90 -10.34
CA GLY A 178 16.09 18.78 -9.15
C GLY A 178 15.72 17.33 -8.84
N PHE A 179 14.62 17.12 -8.12
CA PHE A 179 14.12 15.78 -7.78
C PHE A 179 13.12 15.30 -8.83
N ALA A 180 13.34 14.10 -9.34
CA ALA A 180 12.47 13.48 -10.34
C ALA A 180 12.24 12.01 -10.01
N THR A 181 11.07 11.48 -10.37
CA THR A 181 10.76 10.06 -10.33
C THR A 181 11.63 9.30 -11.34
N MET A 182 11.62 7.96 -11.28
CA MET A 182 12.35 7.12 -12.25
C MET A 182 11.92 7.43 -13.70
N MET A 183 10.64 7.73 -13.90
CA MET A 183 10.07 8.04 -15.21
C MET A 183 10.19 9.52 -15.60
N GLY A 184 10.90 10.31 -14.80
CA GLY A 184 11.25 11.69 -15.14
C GLY A 184 10.19 12.75 -14.80
N ASN A 185 9.21 12.42 -13.97
CA ASN A 185 8.26 13.40 -13.43
C ASN A 185 8.92 14.19 -12.29
N PHE A 186 8.89 15.51 -12.35
CA PHE A 186 9.40 16.37 -11.28
C PHE A 186 8.35 16.54 -10.18
N LEU A 187 8.77 17.04 -9.02
CA LEU A 187 7.88 17.28 -7.86
C LEU A 187 6.57 17.99 -8.22
N GLN A 188 6.64 19.01 -9.08
CA GLN A 188 5.48 19.80 -9.51
C GLN A 188 4.48 19.03 -10.37
N ASP A 189 4.95 17.99 -11.07
CA ASP A 189 4.09 17.16 -11.92
C ASP A 189 3.27 16.17 -11.07
N CYS A 190 3.73 15.88 -9.85
CA CYS A 190 3.13 14.94 -8.91
C CYS A 190 2.32 15.61 -7.79
N ALA A 191 2.24 16.95 -7.76
CA ALA A 191 1.68 17.75 -6.67
C ALA A 191 0.19 18.06 -6.85
#